data_AF-A0A811NMA8-F1
#
_entry.id   AF-A0A811NMA8-F1
#
_cell.length_a   1.000
_cell.length_b   1.000
_cell.length_c   1.000
_cell.angle_alpha   90.00
_cell.angle_beta   90.00
_cell.angle_gamma   90.00
#
_symmetry.space_group_name_H-M   'P 1'
#
loop_
_entity.id
_entity.type
_entity.pdbx_description
1 polymer ?
#
loop_
_entity_poly.entity_id
_entity_poly.type
_entity_poly.pdbx_seq_one_letter_code
_entity_poly.pdbx_strand_id
1 'polypeptide(L)'
;MSADYILPTERYNTPADYILSFDLAGEEWRRVLHGPSSTGNLTSGQMVRSELTLADLKGSLVLAHHPRSLSVMDLWFLLDFESRLWVKQYSIRIESVTSSLAAGYHLIPLLELDDGRLVIHLAPTGLLFICDPATNTFTRVNIRHHLDSVGVYTGSLLS
;
A
#
# COMPACT_ATOMS: atom_id res chain seq x y z
N MET A 1 -23.50 29.05 11.16
CA MET A 1 -22.16 28.68 10.68
C MET A 1 -22.35 27.54 9.68
N SER A 2 -22.31 27.89 8.39
CA SER A 2 -22.44 26.94 7.28
C SER A 2 -21.09 26.27 7.10
N ALA A 3 -21.06 24.94 7.17
CA ALA A 3 -19.91 24.17 6.72
C ALA A 3 -20.00 24.11 5.20
N ASP A 4 -19.11 24.83 4.52
CA ASP A 4 -18.96 24.72 3.07
C ASP A 4 -18.34 23.36 2.77
N TYR A 5 -19.21 22.37 2.53
CA TYR A 5 -18.82 21.16 1.85
C TYR A 5 -18.47 21.55 0.41
N ILE A 6 -17.18 21.67 0.12
CA ILE A 6 -16.71 21.69 -1.26
C ILE A 6 -16.98 20.29 -1.83
N LEU A 7 -18.16 20.09 -2.39
CA LEU A 7 -18.42 19.00 -3.31
C LEU A 7 -17.67 19.34 -4.60
N PRO A 8 -16.72 18.51 -5.09
CA PRO A 8 -16.25 18.62 -6.45
C PRO A 8 -17.36 18.07 -7.35
N THR A 9 -18.38 18.88 -7.62
CA THR A 9 -19.22 18.69 -8.80
C THR A 9 -18.43 19.17 -10.00
N GLU A 10 -17.54 18.33 -10.49
CA GLU A 10 -17.19 18.20 -11.90
C GLU A 10 -16.51 16.84 -12.07
N ARG A 11 -16.94 16.07 -13.07
CA ARG A 11 -16.28 14.83 -13.49
C ARG A 11 -14.96 15.18 -14.17
N TYR A 12 -14.03 15.76 -13.42
CA TYR A 12 -12.66 15.91 -13.86
C TYR A 12 -11.89 14.64 -13.54
N ASN A 13 -11.15 14.24 -14.56
CA ASN A 13 -10.10 13.25 -14.62
C ASN A 13 -9.09 13.44 -13.46
N THR A 14 -9.51 13.13 -12.23
CA THR A 14 -8.64 13.11 -11.06
C THR A 14 -7.77 11.86 -11.18
N PRO A 15 -6.43 12.00 -11.32
CA PRO A 15 -5.51 10.88 -11.11
C PRO A 15 -5.93 10.08 -9.89
N ALA A 16 -6.05 8.77 -10.06
CA ALA A 16 -6.63 7.89 -9.04
C ALA A 16 -5.70 7.65 -7.83
N ASP A 17 -4.66 8.46 -7.64
CA ASP A 17 -3.53 8.19 -6.73
C ASP A 17 -2.98 9.39 -5.96
N TYR A 18 -3.83 10.36 -5.66
CA TYR A 18 -3.46 11.45 -4.78
C TYR A 18 -3.30 10.99 -3.34
N ILE A 19 -2.17 11.36 -2.73
CA ILE A 19 -1.84 11.12 -1.33
C ILE A 19 -1.76 12.49 -0.64
N LEU A 20 -2.59 12.69 0.38
CA LEU A 20 -2.57 13.91 1.18
C LEU A 20 -1.55 13.76 2.31
N SER A 21 -0.67 14.74 2.44
CA SER A 21 0.26 14.83 3.56
C SER A 21 -0.27 15.80 4.62
N PHE A 22 -0.09 15.47 5.89
CA PHE A 22 -0.50 16.30 7.02
C PHE A 22 0.71 16.59 7.89
N ASP A 23 0.93 17.87 8.20
CA ASP A 23 1.95 18.29 9.14
C ASP A 23 1.45 18.18 10.56
N LEU A 24 2.07 17.32 11.36
CA LEU A 24 1.71 17.23 12.77
C LEU A 24 2.19 18.44 13.57
N ALA A 25 3.29 19.08 13.19
CA ALA A 25 3.86 20.21 13.94
C ALA A 25 3.03 21.51 13.79
N GLY A 26 2.62 21.82 12.55
CA GLY A 26 1.78 22.97 12.23
C GLY A 26 0.27 22.68 12.20
N GLU A 27 -0.13 21.43 12.41
CA GLU A 27 -1.53 20.95 12.32
C GLU A 27 -2.21 21.31 10.99
N GLU A 28 -1.43 21.36 9.90
CA GLU A 28 -1.90 21.80 8.58
C GLU A 28 -1.83 20.69 7.53
N TRP A 29 -2.83 20.65 6.65
CA TRP A 29 -2.73 19.85 5.43
C TRP A 29 -1.66 20.46 4.52
N ARG A 30 -0.65 19.66 4.17
CA ARG A 30 0.45 20.04 3.30
C ARG A 30 0.12 19.70 1.83
N ARG A 31 1.17 19.67 1.01
CA ARG A 31 1.12 19.38 -0.41
C ARG A 31 0.45 18.03 -0.69
N VAL A 32 -0.26 17.99 -1.81
CA VAL A 32 -0.73 16.76 -2.42
C VAL A 32 0.47 16.07 -3.07
N LEU A 33 0.82 14.89 -2.56
CA LEU A 33 1.77 13.99 -3.20
C LEU A 33 1.01 13.21 -4.27
N HIS A 34 1.58 13.12 -5.47
CA HIS A 34 1.00 12.30 -6.50
C HIS A 34 1.67 10.93 -6.50
N GLY A 35 0.89 9.88 -6.66
CA GLY A 35 1.40 8.52 -6.75
C GLY A 35 2.09 8.21 -8.09
N PRO A 36 2.48 6.95 -8.30
CA PRO A 36 3.21 6.51 -9.47
C PRO A 36 2.48 6.75 -10.81
N SER A 37 1.14 6.78 -10.89
CA SER A 37 0.46 7.00 -12.18
C SER A 37 0.68 8.40 -12.73
N SER A 38 0.78 9.40 -11.84
CA SER A 38 1.09 10.77 -12.23
C SER A 38 2.49 10.94 -12.81
N THR A 39 3.43 10.06 -12.40
CA THR A 39 4.80 10.03 -12.90
C THR A 39 4.92 9.31 -14.25
N GLY A 40 3.80 8.89 -14.85
CA GLY A 40 3.76 8.14 -16.11
C GLY A 40 4.06 6.65 -15.97
N ASN A 41 4.25 6.18 -14.73
CA ASN A 41 4.63 4.80 -14.44
C ASN A 41 3.44 3.83 -14.45
N LEU A 42 2.22 4.34 -14.30
CA LEU A 42 0.96 3.60 -14.34
C LEU A 42 -0.08 4.41 -15.13
N THR A 43 -1.05 3.75 -15.76
CA THR A 43 -2.16 4.47 -16.41
C THR A 43 -3.34 4.68 -15.44
N SER A 44 -4.01 5.83 -15.52
CA SER A 44 -5.16 6.15 -14.64
C SER A 44 -6.24 5.05 -14.63
N GLY A 45 -6.54 4.46 -15.81
CA GLY A 45 -7.50 3.37 -15.93
C GLY A 45 -7.11 2.09 -15.18
N GLN A 46 -5.81 1.80 -15.03
CA GLN A 46 -5.35 0.69 -14.20
C GLN A 46 -5.64 0.96 -12.73
N MET A 47 -5.36 2.16 -12.23
CA MET A 47 -5.56 2.49 -10.81
C MET A 47 -7.02 2.54 -10.38
N VAL A 48 -7.94 3.02 -11.24
CA VAL A 48 -9.39 3.06 -10.93
C VAL A 48 -9.98 1.66 -10.62
N ARG A 49 -9.37 0.58 -11.13
CA ARG A 49 -9.82 -0.80 -10.91
C ARG A 49 -8.85 -1.60 -10.04
N SER A 50 -8.08 -0.92 -9.20
CA SER A 50 -7.05 -1.52 -8.35
C SER A 50 -7.34 -1.35 -6.87
N GLU A 51 -6.82 -2.27 -6.08
CA GLU A 51 -6.63 -2.10 -4.64
C GLU A 51 -5.33 -1.33 -4.40
N LEU A 52 -5.39 -0.35 -3.51
CA LEU A 52 -4.27 0.50 -3.13
C LEU A 52 -4.14 0.52 -1.61
N THR A 53 -2.95 0.26 -1.11
CA THR A 53 -2.63 0.40 0.31
C THR A 53 -1.33 1.16 0.47
N LEU A 54 -1.22 1.89 1.57
CA LEU A 54 0.01 2.57 1.98
C LEU A 54 0.64 1.83 3.15
N ALA A 55 1.97 1.80 3.17
CA ALA A 55 2.75 1.20 4.23
C ALA A 55 4.05 1.98 4.48
N ASP A 56 4.63 1.77 5.65
CA ASP A 56 6.03 2.09 5.92
C ASP A 56 6.84 0.80 5.76
N LEU A 57 7.83 0.81 4.86
CA LEU A 57 8.86 -0.22 4.82
C LEU A 57 10.22 0.46 4.85
N LYS A 58 11.07 0.07 5.82
CA LYS A 58 12.42 0.61 6.00
C LYS A 58 12.45 2.15 6.06
N GLY A 59 11.44 2.78 6.65
CA GLY A 59 11.32 4.23 6.76
C GLY A 59 10.95 4.93 5.46
N SER A 60 10.56 4.17 4.42
CA SER A 60 10.06 4.71 3.16
C SER A 60 8.54 4.58 3.09
N LEU A 61 7.86 5.59 2.54
CA LEU A 61 6.46 5.47 2.17
C LEU A 61 6.34 4.55 0.95
N VAL A 62 5.56 3.48 1.09
CA VAL A 62 5.34 2.48 0.06
C VAL A 62 3.87 2.47 -0.35
N LEU A 63 3.62 2.53 -1.65
CA LEU A 63 2.32 2.27 -2.25
C LEU A 63 2.30 0.83 -2.79
N ALA A 64 1.46 -0.02 -2.20
CA ALA A 64 1.16 -1.32 -2.76
C ALA A 64 -0.01 -1.19 -3.74
N HIS A 65 0.24 -1.58 -4.98
CA HIS A 65 -0.71 -1.50 -6.07
C HIS A 65 -1.07 -2.90 -6.55
N HIS A 66 -2.34 -3.27 -6.41
CA HIS A 66 -2.86 -4.55 -6.87
C HIS A 66 -4.02 -4.34 -7.85
N PRO A 67 -3.79 -4.44 -9.17
CA PRO A 67 -4.87 -4.41 -10.15
C PRO A 67 -5.80 -5.61 -10.01
N ARG A 68 -7.11 -5.39 -9.87
CA ARG A 68 -8.08 -6.50 -9.68
C ARG A 68 -8.11 -7.51 -10.84
N SER A 69 -7.67 -7.10 -12.03
CA SER A 69 -7.60 -7.96 -13.21
C SER A 69 -6.30 -8.76 -13.32
N LEU A 70 -5.30 -8.47 -12.48
CA LEU A 70 -3.98 -9.09 -12.54
C LEU A 70 -3.65 -9.67 -11.18
N SER A 71 -3.15 -10.91 -11.17
CA SER A 71 -2.72 -11.54 -9.92
C SER A 71 -1.30 -11.14 -9.53
N VAL A 72 -1.04 -9.83 -9.55
CA VAL A 72 0.24 -9.20 -9.21
C VAL A 72 -0.01 -8.07 -8.21
N MET A 73 0.94 -7.92 -7.29
CA MET A 73 1.07 -6.76 -6.41
C MET A 73 2.42 -6.10 -6.68
N ASP A 74 2.39 -4.84 -7.11
CA ASP A 74 3.57 -4.02 -7.29
C ASP A 74 3.79 -3.13 -6.05
N LEU A 75 5.03 -3.06 -5.57
CA LEU A 75 5.40 -2.17 -4.46
C LEU A 75 6.25 -1.01 -5.00
N TRP A 76 5.70 0.19 -4.87
CA TRP A 76 6.34 1.44 -5.27
C TRP A 76 6.83 2.18 -4.04
N PHE A 77 8.12 2.46 -3.99
CA PHE A 77 8.76 3.18 -2.90
C PHE A 77 8.93 4.64 -3.29
N LEU A 78 8.55 5.55 -2.40
CA LEU A 78 8.86 6.96 -2.55
C LEU A 78 10.31 7.18 -2.16
N LEU A 79 11.18 7.35 -3.15
CA LEU A 79 12.61 7.52 -2.95
C LEU A 79 12.97 8.96 -2.58
N ASP A 80 12.26 9.92 -3.16
CA ASP A 80 12.42 11.34 -2.85
C ASP A 80 11.06 12.04 -2.83
N PHE A 81 10.74 12.64 -1.70
CA PHE A 81 9.49 13.35 -1.47
C PHE A 81 9.41 14.64 -2.29
N GLU A 82 10.52 15.38 -2.42
CA GLU A 82 10.51 16.69 -3.10
C GLU A 82 10.37 16.55 -4.61
N SER A 83 11.13 15.63 -5.24
CA SER A 83 10.97 15.33 -6.68
C SER A 83 9.81 14.39 -6.99
N ARG A 84 9.11 13.87 -5.98
CA ARG A 84 7.97 12.93 -6.13
C ARG A 84 8.38 11.66 -6.87
N LEU A 85 9.60 11.20 -6.63
CA LEU A 85 10.19 10.07 -7.34
C LEU A 85 9.74 8.76 -6.72
N TRP A 86 8.91 8.02 -7.46
CA TRP A 86 8.50 6.66 -7.14
C TRP A 86 9.31 5.64 -7.93
N VAL A 87 9.79 4.60 -7.25
CA VAL A 87 10.51 3.48 -7.86
C VAL A 87 9.80 2.18 -7.52
N LYS A 88 9.44 1.40 -8.55
CA LYS A 88 8.95 0.03 -8.34
C LYS A 88 10.13 -0.83 -7.93
N GLN A 89 10.10 -1.35 -6.71
CA GLN A 89 11.14 -2.26 -6.23
C GLN A 89 10.70 -3.72 -6.31
N TYR A 90 9.42 -4.01 -6.06
CA TYR A 90 8.90 -5.37 -6.11
C TYR A 90 7.72 -5.48 -7.08
N SER A 91 7.63 -6.64 -7.73
CA SER A 91 6.47 -7.10 -8.50
C SER A 91 6.23 -8.55 -8.15
N ILE A 92 5.19 -8.81 -7.36
CA ILE A 92 4.97 -10.08 -6.67
C ILE A 92 3.74 -10.75 -7.23
N ARG A 93 3.82 -12.00 -7.69
CA ARG A 93 2.65 -12.75 -8.13
C ARG A 93 1.94 -13.34 -6.93
N ILE A 94 0.67 -12.98 -6.78
CA ILE A 94 -0.14 -13.29 -5.60
C ILE A 94 -1.22 -14.34 -5.88
N GLU A 95 -1.19 -14.99 -7.05
CA GLU A 95 -2.14 -16.03 -7.48
C GLU A 95 -2.37 -17.08 -6.39
N SER A 96 -1.30 -17.59 -5.78
CA SER A 96 -1.37 -18.61 -4.74
C SER A 96 -2.05 -18.15 -3.45
N VAL A 97 -2.15 -16.84 -3.23
CA VAL A 97 -2.78 -16.23 -2.05
C VAL A 97 -4.22 -15.82 -2.35
N THR A 98 -4.50 -15.35 -3.57
CA THR A 98 -5.77 -14.69 -3.89
C THR A 98 -6.74 -15.50 -4.74
N SER A 99 -6.30 -16.58 -5.39
CA SER A 99 -7.13 -17.35 -6.34
C SER A 99 -8.44 -17.89 -5.75
N SER A 100 -8.51 -18.09 -4.43
CA SER A 100 -9.70 -18.60 -3.74
C SER A 100 -10.52 -17.51 -3.02
N LEU A 101 -10.14 -16.24 -3.15
CA LEU A 101 -10.76 -15.15 -2.39
C LEU A 101 -11.75 -14.37 -3.26
N ALA A 102 -12.90 -14.07 -2.68
CA ALA A 102 -13.82 -13.10 -3.25
C ALA A 102 -13.18 -11.70 -3.28
N ALA A 103 -13.69 -10.82 -4.13
CA ALA A 103 -13.25 -9.41 -4.16
C ALA A 103 -13.43 -8.73 -2.79
N GLY A 104 -12.63 -7.68 -2.52
CA GLY A 104 -12.73 -6.89 -1.30
C GLY A 104 -11.67 -7.21 -0.24
N TYR A 105 -10.54 -7.81 -0.62
CA TYR A 105 -9.37 -7.91 0.24
C TYR A 105 -8.34 -6.82 -0.09
N HIS A 106 -7.50 -6.52 0.90
CA HIS A 106 -6.38 -5.62 0.76
C HIS A 106 -5.10 -6.36 1.17
N LEU A 107 -4.07 -6.23 0.34
CA LEU A 107 -2.73 -6.68 0.65
C LEU A 107 -1.96 -5.50 1.21
N ILE A 108 -1.55 -5.59 2.47
CA ILE A 108 -0.83 -4.54 3.18
C ILE A 108 0.55 -5.11 3.53
N PRO A 109 1.63 -4.66 2.87
CA PRO A 109 2.96 -5.03 3.31
C PRO A 109 3.22 -4.37 4.68
N LEU A 110 3.68 -5.15 5.64
CA LEU A 110 3.86 -4.70 7.03
C LEU A 110 5.32 -4.39 7.34
N LEU A 111 6.23 -5.27 6.92
CA LEU A 111 7.66 -5.13 7.17
C LEU A 111 8.47 -5.93 6.15
N GLU A 112 9.71 -5.50 5.91
CA GLU A 112 10.72 -6.29 5.22
C GLU A 112 11.70 -6.86 6.24
N LEU A 113 11.84 -8.18 6.26
CA LEU A 113 12.77 -8.91 7.12
C LEU A 113 14.21 -8.69 6.65
N ASP A 114 15.18 -8.95 7.53
CA ASP A 114 16.61 -8.76 7.24
C ASP A 114 17.11 -9.58 6.04
N ASP A 115 16.43 -10.69 5.72
CA ASP A 115 16.74 -11.55 4.58
C ASP A 115 16.02 -11.13 3.28
N GLY A 116 15.33 -9.99 3.27
CA GLY A 116 14.62 -9.44 2.11
C GLY A 116 13.23 -10.02 1.89
N ARG A 117 12.75 -10.93 2.76
CA ARG A 117 11.37 -11.42 2.69
C ARG A 117 10.40 -10.39 3.26
N LEU A 118 9.20 -10.35 2.71
CA LEU A 118 8.15 -9.41 3.10
C LEU A 118 7.10 -10.10 3.97
N VAL A 119 6.67 -9.43 5.04
CA VAL A 119 5.47 -9.82 5.79
C VAL A 119 4.28 -9.07 5.20
N ILE A 120 3.24 -9.79 4.78
CA ILE A 120 2.06 -9.22 4.13
C ILE A 120 0.83 -9.61 4.92
N HIS A 121 0.00 -8.62 5.26
CA HIS A 121 -1.32 -8.81 5.83
C HIS A 121 -2.39 -8.80 4.74
N LEU A 122 -3.26 -9.80 4.80
CA LEU A 122 -4.42 -9.91 3.93
C LEU A 122 -5.68 -9.52 4.71
N ALA A 123 -5.99 -8.22 4.70
CA ALA A 123 -7.19 -7.70 5.34
C ALA A 123 -8.42 -7.89 4.44
N PRO A 124 -9.63 -8.08 4.98
CA PRO A 124 -9.93 -8.29 6.39
C PRO A 124 -9.88 -9.78 6.78
N THR A 125 -9.21 -10.66 6.01
CA THR A 125 -9.21 -12.11 6.31
C THR A 125 -8.45 -12.47 7.58
N GLY A 126 -7.60 -11.56 8.09
CA GLY A 126 -6.75 -11.75 9.26
C GLY A 126 -5.57 -12.68 9.02
N LEU A 127 -5.25 -12.99 7.76
CA LEU A 127 -4.15 -13.86 7.39
C LEU A 127 -2.85 -13.06 7.24
N LEU A 128 -1.75 -13.60 7.77
CA LEU A 128 -0.40 -13.11 7.50
C LEU A 128 0.39 -14.11 6.65
N PHE A 129 1.18 -13.58 5.74
CA PHE A 129 2.08 -14.34 4.90
C PHE A 129 3.49 -13.79 5.00
N ILE A 130 4.47 -14.68 4.98
CA ILE A 130 5.86 -14.36 4.66
C ILE A 130 6.06 -14.68 3.19
N CYS A 131 6.42 -13.67 2.41
CA CYS A 131 6.65 -13.73 0.98
C CYS A 131 8.14 -13.57 0.69
N ASP A 132 8.72 -14.48 -0.07
CA ASP A 132 10.02 -14.26 -0.71
C ASP A 132 9.77 -13.75 -2.14
N PRO A 133 10.02 -12.45 -2.42
CA PRO A 133 9.77 -11.88 -3.74
C PRO A 133 10.74 -12.41 -4.82
N ALA A 134 11.92 -12.94 -4.46
CA ALA A 134 12.88 -13.47 -5.42
C ALA A 134 12.45 -14.85 -5.93
N THR A 135 11.87 -15.68 -5.07
CA THR A 135 11.37 -17.01 -5.44
C THR A 135 9.86 -17.06 -5.67
N ASN A 136 9.16 -15.96 -5.37
CA ASN A 136 7.71 -15.85 -5.40
C ASN A 136 7.02 -16.95 -4.56
N THR A 137 7.60 -17.25 -3.40
CA THR A 137 7.06 -18.24 -2.47
C THR A 137 6.34 -17.58 -1.30
N PHE A 138 5.25 -18.20 -0.85
CA PHE A 138 4.43 -17.69 0.25
C PHE A 138 4.30 -18.76 1.32
N THR A 139 4.58 -18.36 2.56
CA THR A 139 4.34 -19.19 3.74
C THR A 139 3.33 -18.49 4.64
N ARG A 140 2.20 -19.15 4.91
CA ARG A 140 1.22 -18.62 5.86
C ARG A 140 1.76 -18.69 7.28
N VAL A 141 1.70 -17.58 8.01
CA VAL A 141 2.02 -17.55 9.43
C VAL A 141 0.85 -18.19 10.19
N ASN A 142 1.16 -19.12 11.09
CA ASN A 142 0.15 -19.75 11.93
C ASN A 142 -0.22 -18.83 13.09
N ILE A 143 -1.44 -18.31 13.06
CA ILE A 143 -1.99 -17.41 14.08
C ILE A 143 -3.24 -18.06 14.64
N ARG A 144 -3.32 -18.13 15.97
CA ARG A 144 -4.40 -18.83 16.67
C ARG A 144 -5.76 -18.15 16.51
N HIS A 145 -5.77 -16.85 16.27
CA HIS A 145 -6.96 -16.02 16.23
C HIS A 145 -6.96 -15.15 14.97
N HIS A 146 -8.15 -14.71 14.59
CA HIS A 146 -8.34 -13.73 13.53
C HIS A 146 -7.71 -12.38 13.92
N LEU A 147 -7.08 -11.70 12.95
CA LEU A 147 -6.49 -10.39 13.14
C LEU A 147 -7.33 -9.33 12.43
N ASP A 148 -7.89 -8.39 13.19
CA ASP A 148 -8.65 -7.28 12.62
C ASP A 148 -7.72 -6.18 12.07
N SER A 149 -6.63 -5.92 12.80
CA SER A 149 -5.60 -4.95 12.43
C SER A 149 -4.24 -5.41 12.91
N VAL A 150 -3.19 -4.98 12.20
CA VAL A 150 -1.81 -5.34 12.49
C VAL A 150 -0.94 -4.12 12.33
N GLY A 151 -0.08 -3.87 13.31
CA GLY A 151 0.94 -2.83 13.28
C GLY A 151 2.29 -3.40 13.66
N VAL A 152 3.35 -2.76 13.19
CA VAL A 152 4.73 -3.13 13.51
C VAL A 152 5.26 -2.13 14.53
N TYR A 153 5.79 -2.64 15.64
CA TYR A 153 6.42 -1.83 16.68
C TYR A 153 7.93 -1.92 16.54
N THR A 154 8.57 -0.77 16.30
CA THR A 154 10.04 -0.65 16.13
C THR A 154 10.74 -0.05 17.35
N GLY A 155 10.02 0.15 18.46
CA GLY A 155 10.59 0.69 19.69
C GLY A 155 11.25 -0.37 20.58
N SER A 156 11.88 0.08 21.67
CA SER A 156 12.39 -0.80 22.73
C SER A 156 11.34 -0.96 23.83
N LEU A 157 11.08 -2.21 24.23
CA LEU A 157 10.18 -2.54 25.35
C LEU A 157 10.87 -2.50 26.72
N LEU A 158 12.18 -2.21 26.76
CA LEU A 158 13.03 -2.32 27.96
C LEU A 158 13.60 -0.98 28.42
N SER A 159 12.85 0.13 28.24
CA SER A 159 13.24 1.43 28.82
C SER A 159 13.26 1.38 30.35
#